data_AF-A0A2E6HXI9-F1
#
_entry.id   AF-A0A2E6HXI9-F1
#
_cell.length_a   1.000
_cell.length_b   1.000
_cell.length_c   1.000
_cell.angle_alpha   90.00
_cell.angle_beta   90.00
_cell.angle_gamma   90.00
#
_symmetry.space_group_name_H-M   'P 1'
#
loop_
_entity.id
_entity.type
_entity.pdbx_description
1 polymer ?
#
loop_
_entity_poly.entity_id
_entity_poly.type
_entity_poly.pdbx_seq_one_letter_code
_entity_poly.pdbx_strand_id
1 'polypeptide(L)'
;MNLLNRQRASGILLALLLAFWAGPIQAQTVTLRPDEIVNGIESLSGDQFHQRFDITLGGTAGPATRAFTITVPGELTVVANSVTTTTAAVATNSFFAGSPTATTLAFGLTGTGANAVVTVEFDLTTPTNCCRGRYAARSDRAR
;
A
#
# COMPACT_ATOMS: atom_id res chain seq x y z
N MET A 1 -54.60 -10.68 7.34
CA MET A 1 -53.22 -10.45 6.84
C MET A 1 -52.36 -11.62 7.29
N ASN A 2 -51.89 -12.45 6.35
CA ASN A 2 -51.17 -13.70 6.64
C ASN A 2 -49.81 -13.43 7.32
N LEU A 3 -49.51 -14.16 8.40
CA LEU A 3 -48.23 -14.09 9.13
C LEU A 3 -47.01 -14.25 8.20
N LEU A 4 -47.17 -15.01 7.11
CA LEU A 4 -46.15 -15.21 6.07
C LEU A 4 -45.72 -13.90 5.39
N ASN A 5 -46.62 -12.94 5.22
CA ASN A 5 -46.31 -11.64 4.61
C ASN A 5 -45.55 -10.71 5.56
N ARG A 6 -45.71 -10.87 6.88
CA ARG A 6 -44.97 -10.08 7.88
C ARG A 6 -43.52 -10.53 7.99
N GLN A 7 -43.26 -11.83 7.99
CA GLN A 7 -41.89 -12.37 8.03
C GLN A 7 -41.08 -12.03 6.77
N ARG A 8 -41.72 -12.04 5.59
CA ARG A 8 -41.09 -11.60 4.34
C ARG A 8 -40.76 -10.11 4.34
N ALA A 9 -41.65 -9.27 4.86
CA ALA A 9 -41.41 -7.83 4.96
C ALA A 9 -40.25 -7.50 5.91
N SER A 10 -40.14 -8.19 7.06
CA SER A 10 -39.03 -7.99 8.01
C SER A 10 -37.67 -8.47 7.45
N GLY A 11 -37.64 -9.56 6.70
CA GLY A 11 -36.41 -10.06 6.07
C GLY A 11 -35.88 -9.12 4.98
N ILE A 12 -36.77 -8.56 4.16
CA ILE A 12 -36.40 -7.61 3.10
C ILE A 12 -35.87 -6.30 3.71
N LEU A 13 -36.47 -5.82 4.81
CA LEU A 13 -36.02 -4.60 5.48
C LEU A 13 -34.61 -4.76 6.07
N LEU A 14 -34.31 -5.92 6.65
CA LEU A 14 -32.99 -6.23 7.19
C LEU A 14 -31.92 -6.35 6.08
N ALA A 15 -32.28 -6.97 4.95
CA ALA A 15 -31.38 -7.08 3.80
C ALA A 15 -31.07 -5.70 3.17
N LEU A 16 -32.07 -4.81 3.09
CA LEU A 16 -31.89 -3.44 2.61
C LEU A 16 -31.02 -2.60 3.56
N LEU A 17 -31.14 -2.80 4.87
CA LEU A 17 -30.29 -2.13 5.88
C LEU A 17 -28.82 -2.58 5.80
N LEU A 18 -28.56 -3.86 5.52
CA LEU A 18 -27.20 -4.39 5.36
C LEU A 18 -26.55 -3.94 4.05
N ALA A 19 -27.33 -3.83 2.96
CA ALA A 19 -26.82 -3.37 1.66
C ALA A 19 -26.44 -1.87 1.67
N PHE A 20 -27.00 -1.07 2.58
CA PHE A 20 -26.72 0.37 2.68
C PHE A 20 -25.43 0.72 3.44
N TRP A 21 -24.82 -0.24 4.15
CA TRP A 21 -23.61 -0.01 4.95
C TRP A 21 -22.30 -0.40 4.25
N ALA A 22 -22.37 -1.03 3.08
CA ALA A 22 -21.20 -1.30 2.25
C ALA A 22 -20.80 -0.04 1.47
N GLY A 23 -20.22 0.94 2.16
CA GLY A 23 -19.59 2.09 1.50
C GLY A 23 -18.49 1.61 0.53
N PRO A 24 -18.28 2.29 -0.61
CA PRO A 24 -17.25 1.91 -1.56
C PRO A 24 -15.87 2.08 -0.90
N ILE A 25 -15.18 0.97 -0.64
CA ILE A 25 -13.76 0.99 -0.29
C ILE A 25 -13.00 1.42 -1.54
N GLN A 26 -12.65 2.71 -1.61
CA GLN A 26 -11.80 3.19 -2.69
C GLN A 26 -10.35 2.81 -2.37
N ALA A 27 -9.88 1.74 -3.03
CA ALA A 27 -8.49 1.34 -2.97
C ALA A 27 -7.68 2.18 -3.98
N GLN A 28 -6.65 2.87 -3.52
CA GLN A 28 -5.72 3.60 -4.38
C GLN A 28 -4.44 2.77 -4.55
N THR A 29 -3.98 2.59 -5.78
CA THR A 29 -2.74 1.88 -6.08
C THR A 29 -1.64 2.89 -6.42
N VAL A 30 -0.49 2.77 -5.76
CA VAL A 30 0.74 3.49 -6.13
C VAL A 30 1.75 2.45 -6.63
N THR A 31 2.22 2.60 -7.86
CA THR A 31 3.23 1.74 -8.46
C THR A 31 4.56 2.47 -8.44
N LEU A 32 5.57 1.87 -7.80
CA LEU A 32 6.91 2.43 -7.80
C LEU A 32 7.61 2.06 -9.09
N ARG A 33 8.16 3.05 -9.77
CA ARG A 33 9.03 2.80 -10.91
C ARG A 33 10.49 2.66 -10.46
N PRO A 34 11.32 1.88 -11.16
CA PRO A 34 12.73 1.71 -10.81
C PRO A 34 13.54 3.00 -10.71
N ASP A 35 13.14 4.06 -11.42
CA ASP A 35 13.73 5.40 -11.39
C ASP A 35 13.27 6.28 -10.21
N GLU A 36 12.18 5.90 -9.54
CA GLU A 36 11.65 6.57 -8.35
C GLU A 36 12.26 6.05 -7.04
N ILE A 37 13.02 4.94 -7.13
CA ILE A 37 13.93 4.50 -6.08
C ILE A 37 15.12 5.44 -6.14
N VAL A 38 15.37 6.19 -5.06
CA VAL A 38 16.51 7.11 -4.93
C VAL A 38 17.81 6.31 -4.99
N ASN A 39 18.25 6.00 -6.22
CA ASN A 39 19.61 5.77 -6.68
C ASN A 39 19.58 5.40 -8.17
N GLY A 40 19.52 6.41 -9.04
CA GLY A 40 19.98 6.31 -10.42
C GLY A 40 21.49 6.07 -10.57
N ILE A 41 22.20 5.65 -9.51
CA ILE A 41 23.64 5.47 -9.45
C ILE A 41 23.92 4.16 -8.69
N GLU A 42 24.39 3.16 -9.44
CA GLU A 42 25.21 2.05 -8.97
C GLU A 42 24.73 1.30 -7.71
N SER A 43 23.57 0.63 -7.75
CA SER A 43 23.37 -0.47 -6.81
C SER A 43 24.32 -1.61 -7.17
N LEU A 44 25.19 -1.96 -6.24
CA LEU A 44 25.93 -3.21 -6.23
C LEU A 44 24.92 -4.33 -5.92
N SER A 45 25.16 -5.50 -6.49
CA SER A 45 24.23 -6.61 -6.35
C SER A 45 24.13 -7.04 -4.87
N GLY A 46 22.92 -7.08 -4.32
CA GLY A 46 22.70 -7.44 -2.91
C GLY A 46 22.68 -6.27 -1.93
N ASP A 47 22.71 -5.03 -2.43
CA ASP A 47 22.56 -3.84 -1.59
C ASP A 47 21.14 -3.74 -1.01
N GLN A 48 21.04 -3.21 0.21
CA GLN A 48 19.79 -2.90 0.89
C GLN A 48 19.52 -1.40 0.89
N PHE A 49 18.28 -1.01 0.60
CA PHE A 49 17.82 0.37 0.48
C PHE A 49 16.61 0.61 1.37
N HIS A 50 16.63 1.70 2.12
CA HIS A 50 15.47 2.15 2.89
C HIS A 50 14.56 3.01 2.02
N GLN A 51 13.28 2.66 1.96
CA GLN A 51 12.24 3.42 1.26
C GLN A 51 11.29 4.06 2.27
N ARG A 52 10.93 5.32 2.01
CA ARG A 52 9.97 6.08 2.81
C ARG A 52 8.98 6.81 1.90
N PHE A 53 7.70 6.59 2.13
CA PHE A 53 6.59 7.25 1.43
C PHE A 53 5.69 7.96 2.41
N ASP A 54 5.47 9.26 2.18
CA ASP A 54 4.47 10.03 2.92
C ASP A 54 3.22 10.19 2.05
N ILE A 55 2.15 9.52 2.46
CA ILE A 55 0.87 9.52 1.76
C ILE A 55 -0.06 10.50 2.46
N THR A 56 -0.41 11.57 1.75
CA THR A 56 -1.37 12.56 2.26
C THR A 56 -2.78 12.14 1.88
N LEU A 57 -3.61 11.87 2.87
CA LEU A 57 -5.02 11.54 2.68
C LEU A 57 -5.85 12.82 2.58
N GLY A 58 -6.28 13.19 1.39
CA GLY A 58 -7.25 14.28 1.23
C GLY A 58 -8.65 13.88 1.73
N GLY A 59 -9.38 14.86 2.27
CA GLY A 59 -10.82 14.74 2.55
C GLY A 59 -11.28 15.44 3.82
N THR A 60 -12.59 15.46 4.03
CA THR A 60 -13.21 15.97 5.25
C THR A 60 -13.16 14.91 6.37
N ALA A 61 -13.21 15.36 7.62
CA ALA A 61 -13.21 14.47 8.77
C ALA A 61 -14.50 13.64 8.78
N GLY A 62 -14.36 12.32 8.79
CA GLY A 62 -15.48 11.38 8.85
C GLY A 62 -14.98 9.96 9.04
N PRO A 63 -15.82 9.03 9.53
CA PRO A 63 -15.46 7.62 9.65
C PRO A 63 -15.10 7.07 8.26
N ALA A 64 -13.84 6.73 8.07
CA ALA A 64 -13.35 6.19 6.82
C ALA A 64 -12.50 4.95 7.07
N THR A 65 -12.76 3.92 6.27
CA THR A 65 -11.80 2.84 6.07
C THR A 65 -11.21 3.02 4.69
N ARG A 66 -9.89 3.18 4.62
CA ARG A 66 -9.16 3.30 3.35
C ARG A 66 -8.15 2.18 3.28
N ALA A 67 -7.88 1.75 2.06
CA ALA A 67 -6.83 0.79 1.78
C ALA A 67 -6.01 1.30 0.60
N PHE A 68 -4.72 1.00 0.63
CA PHE A 68 -3.87 1.21 -0.52
C PHE A 68 -2.83 0.11 -0.59
N THR A 69 -2.27 -0.05 -1.79
CA THR A 69 -1.20 -1.01 -2.04
C THR A 69 -0.02 -0.31 -2.67
N ILE A 70 1.17 -0.68 -2.23
CA ILE A 70 2.44 -0.32 -2.87
C ILE A 70 2.92 -1.54 -3.63
N THR A 71 3.17 -1.38 -4.93
CA THR A 71 3.78 -2.44 -5.75
C THR A 71 5.24 -2.11 -5.99
N VAL A 72 6.11 -3.02 -5.56
CA VAL A 72 7.56 -2.98 -5.76
C VAL A 72 7.89 -3.70 -7.07
N PRO A 73 8.92 -3.26 -7.83
CA PRO A 73 9.41 -3.98 -8.99
C PRO A 73 9.79 -5.44 -8.66
N GLY A 74 9.52 -6.37 -9.58
CA GLY A 74 9.69 -7.82 -9.35
C GLY A 74 11.12 -8.30 -9.24
N GLU A 75 12.06 -7.47 -9.68
CA GLU A 75 13.49 -7.67 -9.44
C GLU A 75 13.90 -7.35 -8.01
N LEU A 76 13.13 -6.57 -7.24
CA LEU A 76 13.52 -6.22 -5.87
C LEU A 76 12.84 -7.14 -4.87
N THR A 77 13.55 -7.44 -3.78
CA THR A 77 13.01 -8.22 -2.68
C THR A 77 12.75 -7.32 -1.49
N VAL A 78 11.53 -7.37 -0.92
CA VAL A 78 11.23 -6.66 0.33
C VAL A 78 11.88 -7.43 1.49
N VAL A 79 12.58 -6.71 2.37
CA VAL A 79 13.19 -7.30 3.56
C VAL A 79 12.10 -7.71 4.54
N ALA A 80 12.16 -8.96 5.02
CA ALA A 80 11.18 -9.46 5.97
C ALA A 80 11.20 -8.63 7.27
N ASN A 81 10.01 -8.33 7.79
CA ASN A 81 9.81 -7.55 9.02
C ASN A 81 10.33 -6.10 8.99
N SER A 82 10.71 -5.55 7.83
CA SER A 82 11.11 -4.14 7.73
C SER A 82 9.93 -3.19 7.56
N VAL A 83 8.74 -3.70 7.23
CA VAL A 83 7.60 -2.86 6.85
C VAL A 83 6.97 -2.23 8.09
N THR A 84 6.95 -0.90 8.12
CA THR A 84 6.31 -0.11 9.17
C THR A 84 5.39 0.94 8.57
N THR A 85 4.35 1.30 9.32
CA THR A 85 3.52 2.46 9.00
C THR A 85 3.22 3.24 10.25
N THR A 86 3.24 4.57 10.11
CA THR A 86 2.94 5.49 11.21
C THR A 86 2.06 6.63 10.71
N THR A 87 1.29 7.20 11.62
CA THR A 87 0.54 8.43 11.37
C THR A 87 0.52 9.27 12.64
N ALA A 88 0.65 10.58 12.50
CA ALA A 88 0.54 11.51 13.62
C ALA A 88 -0.91 11.98 13.87
N ALA A 89 -1.86 11.54 13.05
CA ALA A 89 -3.25 11.95 13.17
C ALA A 89 -3.93 11.26 14.36
N VAL A 90 -4.34 12.07 15.35
CA VAL A 90 -4.83 11.65 16.69
C VAL A 90 -6.06 10.72 16.66
N ALA A 91 -6.78 10.64 15.53
CA ALA A 91 -7.98 9.81 15.36
C ALA A 91 -7.91 8.90 14.13
N THR A 92 -6.71 8.63 13.60
CA THR A 92 -6.48 7.71 12.49
C THR A 92 -5.45 6.68 12.90
N ASN A 93 -5.72 5.41 12.62
CA ASN A 93 -4.76 4.33 12.80
C ASN A 93 -4.35 3.82 11.43
N SER A 94 -3.04 3.76 11.16
CA SER A 94 -2.48 3.05 10.03
C SER A 94 -1.95 1.68 10.46
N PHE A 95 -2.05 0.69 9.58
CA PHE A 95 -1.52 -0.65 9.84
C PHE A 95 -1.05 -1.31 8.53
N PHE A 96 -0.05 -2.18 8.67
CA PHE A 96 0.36 -3.08 7.60
C PHE A 96 -0.56 -4.32 7.62
N ALA A 97 -1.27 -4.55 6.52
CA ALA A 97 -2.23 -5.65 6.40
C ALA A 97 -1.59 -6.95 5.88
N GLY A 98 -0.34 -6.89 5.40
CA GLY A 98 0.41 -8.01 4.87
C GLY A 98 0.81 -7.82 3.41
N SER A 99 1.36 -8.88 2.81
CA SER A 99 1.83 -8.88 1.43
C SER A 99 1.00 -9.88 0.60
N PRO A 100 -0.04 -9.42 -0.14
CA PRO A 100 -0.85 -10.30 -0.97
C PRO A 100 -0.05 -11.07 -2.04
N THR A 101 1.06 -10.50 -2.48
CA THR A 101 2.07 -11.14 -3.33
C THR A 101 3.46 -10.79 -2.80
N ALA A 102 4.52 -11.43 -3.33
CA ALA A 102 5.89 -11.11 -2.96
C ALA A 102 6.30 -9.66 -3.25
N THR A 103 5.60 -8.97 -4.16
CA THR A 103 5.93 -7.61 -4.63
C THR A 103 4.85 -6.59 -4.29
N THR A 104 3.75 -7.00 -3.68
CA THR A 104 2.64 -6.11 -3.32
C THR A 104 2.53 -6.03 -1.80
N LEU A 105 2.63 -4.82 -1.27
CA LEU A 105 2.44 -4.52 0.15
C LEU A 105 1.07 -3.85 0.34
N ALA A 106 0.25 -4.38 1.25
CA ALA A 106 -1.08 -3.85 1.52
C ALA A 106 -1.13 -3.11 2.86
N PHE A 107 -1.75 -1.93 2.85
CA PHE A 107 -1.88 -1.06 4.01
C PHE A 107 -3.33 -0.67 4.20
N GLY A 108 -3.71 -0.53 5.46
CA GLY A 108 -5.05 -0.09 5.86
C GLY A 108 -4.99 1.13 6.75
N LEU A 109 -6.04 1.93 6.66
CA LEU A 109 -6.26 3.09 7.51
C LEU A 109 -7.70 3.06 8.03
N THR A 110 -7.84 3.29 9.32
CA THR A 110 -9.13 3.37 10.00
C THR A 110 -9.19 4.62 10.86
N GLY A 111 -10.39 5.15 11.08
CA GLY A 111 -10.61 6.26 12.00
C GLY A 111 -11.38 7.43 11.39
N THR A 112 -11.26 8.60 12.02
CA THR A 112 -12.09 9.79 11.73
C THR A 112 -11.28 11.06 11.41
N GLY A 113 -9.98 10.93 11.09
CA GLY A 113 -9.12 12.08 10.79
C GLY A 113 -9.35 12.69 9.40
N ALA A 114 -9.33 14.03 9.32
CA ALA A 114 -9.15 14.76 8.06
C ALA A 114 -7.66 14.95 7.77
N ASN A 115 -7.27 14.97 6.49
CA ASN A 115 -5.93 15.39 6.05
C ASN A 115 -4.78 14.70 6.79
N ALA A 116 -4.91 13.39 7.03
CA ALA A 116 -3.88 12.63 7.71
C ALA A 116 -2.71 12.35 6.75
N VAL A 117 -1.49 12.54 7.24
CA VAL A 117 -0.29 12.02 6.58
C VAL A 117 0.04 10.67 7.18
N VAL A 118 0.22 9.68 6.33
CA VAL A 118 0.66 8.34 6.70
C VAL A 118 2.01 8.09 6.09
N THR A 119 2.97 7.83 6.96
CA THR A 119 4.30 7.42 6.58
C THR A 119 4.31 5.90 6.45
N VAL A 120 4.87 5.41 5.37
CA VAL A 120 5.18 4.00 5.13
C VAL A 120 6.67 3.87 4.91
N GLU A 121 7.30 2.95 5.62
CA GLU A 121 8.72 2.67 5.56
C GLU A 121 8.96 1.18 5.37
N PHE A 122 9.92 0.81 4.51
CA PHE A 122 10.34 -0.57 4.31
C PHE A 122 11.71 -0.63 3.62
N ASP A 123 12.39 -1.75 3.78
CA ASP A 123 13.68 -1.97 3.13
C ASP A 123 13.52 -2.88 1.91
N LEU A 124 14.33 -2.61 0.89
CA LEU A 124 14.43 -3.38 -0.34
C LEU A 124 15.84 -3.91 -0.51
N THR A 125 15.98 -5.10 -1.06
CA THR A 125 17.28 -5.68 -1.47
C THR A 125 17.30 -5.89 -2.97
N THR A 126 18.40 -5.49 -3.62
CA THR A 126 18.61 -5.77 -5.04
C THR A 126 19.06 -7.22 -5.26
N PRO A 127 18.76 -7.81 -6.43
CA PRO A 127 19.23 -9.16 -6.73
C PRO A 127 20.75 -9.26 -6.67
N THR A 128 21.27 -10.39 -6.20
CA THR A 128 22.71 -10.71 -6.26
C THR A 128 23.24 -10.95 -7.68
N ASN A 129 22.34 -10.96 -8.68
CA ASN A 129 22.67 -11.10 -10.09
C ASN A 129 22.30 -9.88 -10.93
N CYS A 130 21.75 -8.81 -10.35
CA CYS A 130 21.54 -7.58 -11.11
C CYS A 130 22.89 -6.86 -11.27
N CYS A 131 23.08 -6.22 -12.42
CA CYS A 131 24.21 -5.33 -12.72
C CYS A 131 25.58 -5.94 -13.10
N ARG A 132 25.80 -7.27 -13.10
CA ARG A 132 27.09 -7.84 -13.58
C ARG A 132 27.34 -7.73 -15.10
N GLY A 133 26.33 -7.35 -15.89
CA GLY A 133 26.41 -7.41 -17.37
C GLY A 133 26.00 -6.16 -18.16
N ARG A 134 25.36 -5.14 -17.56
CA ARG A 134 24.84 -3.98 -18.33
C ARG A 134 25.65 -2.69 -18.21
N TYR A 135 26.56 -2.57 -17.24
CA TYR A 135 27.40 -1.37 -17.07
C TYR A 135 28.88 -1.58 -17.39
N ALA A 136 29.39 -2.82 -17.40
CA ALA A 136 30.76 -3.11 -17.86
C ALA A 136 31.00 -2.70 -19.33
N ALA A 137 29.95 -2.68 -20.16
CA ALA A 137 30.06 -2.30 -21.57
C ALA A 137 30.02 -0.78 -21.84
N ARG A 138 29.75 0.06 -20.83
CA ARG A 138 29.61 1.53 -21.03
C ARG A 138 30.79 2.35 -20.52
N SER A 139 31.66 1.75 -19.70
CA SER A 139 32.91 2.37 -19.22
C SER A 139 34.00 2.41 -20.29
N ASP A 140 33.97 1.52 -21.29
CA ASP A 140 35.04 1.40 -22.29
C ASP A 140 34.84 2.26 -23.56
N ARG A 141 33.80 3.11 -23.59
CA ARG A 141 33.53 3.99 -24.75
C ARG A 141 33.95 5.45 -24.54
N ALA A 142 34.66 5.73 -23.45
CA ALA A 142 35.19 7.05 -23.13
C ALA A 142 36.70 6.97 -22.85
N ARG A 143 37.48 6.47 -23.81
CA ARG A 143 38.91 6.77 -23.96
C ARG A 143 39.27 6.86 -25.43
#